data_AF-A0A1T4PU57-F1
#
_entry.id   AF-A0A1T4PU57-F1
#
_cell.length_a   1.000
_cell.length_b   1.000
_cell.length_c   1.000
_cell.angle_alpha   90.00
_cell.angle_beta   90.00
_cell.angle_gamma   90.00
#
_symmetry.space_group_name_H-M   'P 1'
#
loop_
_entity.id
_entity.type
_entity.pdbx_description
1 polymer ?
#
loop_
_entity_poly.entity_id
_entity_poly.type
_entity_poly.pdbx_seq_one_letter_code
_entity_poly.pdbx_strand_id
1 'polypeptide(L)'
;MKFTFKPSPNYRDKQSTHSIMLELMIGLLVVFGFSVYYYFTEFGSQYGIRAIGLLATAMVAAFGTEAVWYAFSKKNVAKEIKNSFPAITATILTLMVSINTSYYALAIATIVAILFGKLVFGGFGQNIFNPAALGRAVIMASFAGSVAADFATGATPTAAYASAGWMSTSASAFDAFVANFGGMSNMFVGMYPGALGETSALVIILVGVYLAIRKVIDWRVPVVYVTTMFVLTFMVGAMHGQGLYYPLFHLLSGGALFGAVFMMTDPVTNPTSAAGRIIFAMGCAILTVVIRLKANLPEGVLYSILLMNMLTPAIERLTDGQQIKMMKKNLLTIGIVGVVGIASVAACSLGVTAKESTGSDAGTGESTEGGSSTDAPALALGNPVALDADFAKFDAQVESSEGGVYVVKVKGYGLIDPEGHAGESGIDYARNVFEVQINPETNEIMSIKNTTFGDTPGIGDKGVSEAYLETFVGLNTTDVTQEVDTVTSATWTSESVVAAIQAAINAVNE
;
A
#
# COMPACT_ATOMS: atom_id res chain seq x y z
N MET A 1 -43.86 -40.73 -38.82
CA MET A 1 -44.13 -39.80 -37.70
C MET A 1 -42.93 -38.88 -37.53
N LYS A 2 -43.12 -37.55 -37.58
CA LYS A 2 -42.02 -36.58 -37.39
C LYS A 2 -41.96 -36.23 -35.90
N PHE A 3 -41.06 -36.86 -35.15
CA PHE A 3 -40.88 -36.55 -33.73
C PHE A 3 -40.40 -35.10 -33.59
N THR A 4 -41.21 -34.26 -32.96
CA THR A 4 -40.86 -32.86 -32.71
C THR A 4 -40.11 -32.81 -31.38
N PHE A 5 -38.78 -32.75 -31.43
CA PHE A 5 -37.96 -32.57 -30.25
C PHE A 5 -38.11 -31.11 -29.79
N LYS A 6 -38.94 -30.86 -28.78
CA LYS A 6 -38.98 -29.57 -28.09
C LYS A 6 -37.96 -29.64 -26.94
N PRO A 7 -36.85 -28.88 -26.98
CA PRO A 7 -35.96 -28.81 -25.83
C PRO A 7 -36.76 -28.35 -24.60
N SER A 8 -36.41 -28.87 -23.43
CA SER A 8 -37.04 -28.48 -22.17
C SER A 8 -37.03 -26.95 -22.02
N PRO A 9 -38.17 -26.32 -21.68
CA PRO A 9 -38.24 -24.87 -21.59
C PRO A 9 -37.34 -24.37 -20.46
N ASN A 10 -36.20 -23.80 -20.83
CA ASN A 10 -35.37 -23.06 -19.89
C ASN A 10 -36.02 -21.69 -19.67
N TYR A 11 -36.51 -21.42 -18.46
CA TYR A 11 -36.96 -20.08 -18.09
C TYR A 11 -35.75 -19.14 -18.20
N ARG A 12 -35.84 -18.15 -19.10
CA ARG A 12 -34.82 -17.11 -19.21
C ARG A 12 -34.88 -16.25 -17.96
N ASP A 13 -33.83 -16.30 -17.16
CA ASP A 13 -33.64 -15.33 -16.09
C ASP A 13 -33.45 -13.93 -16.70
N LYS A 14 -33.88 -12.91 -15.96
CA LYS A 14 -33.76 -11.50 -16.38
C LYS A 14 -32.34 -10.99 -16.23
N GLN A 15 -31.52 -11.62 -15.38
CA GLN A 15 -30.13 -11.22 -15.17
C GLN A 15 -29.21 -11.79 -16.26
N SER A 16 -28.42 -10.90 -16.86
CA SER A 16 -27.37 -11.24 -17.82
C SER A 16 -25.99 -10.96 -17.22
N THR A 17 -24.95 -11.64 -17.71
CA THR A 17 -23.56 -11.38 -17.29
C THR A 17 -23.17 -9.91 -17.49
N HIS A 18 -23.62 -9.30 -18.59
CA HIS A 18 -23.42 -7.87 -18.85
C HIS A 18 -24.06 -6.99 -17.78
N SER A 19 -25.28 -7.31 -17.34
CA SER A 19 -25.97 -6.57 -16.29
C SER A 19 -25.26 -6.71 -14.94
N ILE A 20 -24.85 -7.93 -14.58
CA ILE A 20 -24.12 -8.22 -13.33
C ILE A 20 -22.78 -7.46 -13.30
N MET A 21 -22.02 -7.53 -14.40
CA MET A 21 -20.72 -6.87 -14.52
C MET A 21 -20.84 -5.34 -14.55
N LEU A 22 -21.90 -4.80 -15.13
CA LEU A 22 -22.20 -3.36 -15.10
C LEU A 22 -22.57 -2.90 -13.69
N GLU A 23 -23.41 -3.64 -12.95
CA GLU A 23 -23.74 -3.31 -11.56
C GLU A 23 -22.50 -3.36 -10.65
N LEU A 24 -21.63 -4.36 -10.84
CA LEU A 24 -20.33 -4.43 -10.15
C LEU A 24 -19.44 -3.23 -10.48
N MET A 25 -19.34 -2.87 -11.77
CA MET A 25 -18.56 -1.70 -12.22
C MET A 25 -19.08 -0.40 -11.58
N ILE A 26 -20.40 -0.20 -11.55
CA ILE A 26 -20.99 0.98 -10.89
C ILE A 26 -20.62 1.00 -9.42
N GLY A 27 -20.69 -0.14 -8.72
CA GLY A 27 -20.27 -0.24 -7.33
C GLY A 27 -18.80 0.17 -7.12
N LEU A 28 -17.90 -0.30 -7.98
CA LEU A 28 -16.48 0.08 -7.94
C LEU A 28 -16.27 1.58 -8.22
N LEU A 29 -17.00 2.14 -9.18
CA LEU A 29 -16.93 3.57 -9.50
C LEU A 29 -17.47 4.45 -8.38
N VAL A 30 -18.47 4.00 -7.62
CA VAL A 30 -18.96 4.72 -6.42
C VAL A 30 -17.86 4.78 -5.36
N VAL A 31 -17.18 3.66 -5.09
CA VAL A 31 -16.04 3.62 -4.17
C VAL A 31 -14.92 4.54 -4.67
N PHE A 32 -14.56 4.42 -5.96
CA PHE A 32 -13.54 5.28 -6.57
C PHE A 32 -13.88 6.77 -6.51
N GLY A 33 -15.15 7.13 -6.76
CA GLY A 33 -15.61 8.52 -6.69
C GLY A 33 -15.47 9.11 -5.30
N PHE A 34 -15.77 8.33 -4.26
CA PHE A 34 -15.52 8.75 -2.88
C PHE A 34 -14.03 8.94 -2.60
N SER A 35 -13.18 8.02 -3.07
CA SER A 35 -11.73 8.14 -2.91
C SER A 35 -11.19 9.39 -3.59
N VAL A 36 -11.63 9.68 -4.82
CA VAL A 36 -11.26 10.92 -5.52
C VAL A 36 -11.72 12.14 -4.74
N TYR A 37 -12.94 12.15 -4.20
CA TYR A 37 -13.45 13.24 -3.37
C TYR A 37 -12.60 13.47 -2.12
N TYR A 38 -12.25 12.40 -1.40
CA TYR A 38 -11.38 12.46 -0.22
C TYR A 38 -10.01 13.06 -0.57
N TYR A 39 -9.33 12.51 -1.59
CA TYR A 39 -8.01 13.01 -1.99
C TYR A 39 -8.05 14.44 -2.54
N PHE A 40 -9.17 14.86 -3.15
CA PHE A 40 -9.35 16.22 -3.64
C PHE A 40 -9.55 17.23 -2.51
N THR A 41 -10.24 16.83 -1.43
CA THR A 41 -10.60 17.70 -0.31
C THR A 41 -9.49 17.83 0.72
N GLU A 42 -8.85 16.72 1.10
CA GLU A 42 -7.82 16.71 2.14
C GLU A 42 -6.42 17.07 1.62
N PHE A 43 -6.03 16.54 0.46
CA PHE A 43 -4.68 16.71 -0.11
C PHE A 43 -4.63 17.70 -1.29
N GLY A 44 -5.79 18.19 -1.73
CA GLY A 44 -5.92 19.17 -2.81
C GLY A 44 -6.14 18.58 -4.20
N SER A 45 -6.38 19.46 -5.17
CA SER A 45 -6.85 19.09 -6.52
C SER A 45 -5.87 18.20 -7.30
N GLN A 46 -4.56 18.32 -7.04
CA GLN A 46 -3.51 17.56 -7.71
C GLN A 46 -3.62 16.06 -7.42
N TYR A 47 -3.88 15.67 -6.16
CA TYR A 47 -4.02 14.27 -5.76
C TYR A 47 -5.30 13.65 -6.30
N GLY A 48 -6.41 14.40 -6.34
CA GLY A 48 -7.64 13.96 -6.99
C GLY A 48 -7.46 13.71 -8.49
N ILE A 49 -6.77 14.61 -9.22
CA ILE A 49 -6.47 14.45 -10.65
C ILE A 49 -5.55 13.25 -10.87
N ARG A 50 -4.56 13.04 -9.99
CA ARG A 50 -3.66 11.88 -10.06
C ARG A 50 -4.41 10.56 -9.90
N ALA A 51 -5.40 10.47 -9.02
CA ALA A 51 -6.23 9.28 -8.88
C ALA A 51 -6.97 8.94 -10.18
N ILE A 52 -7.54 9.95 -10.84
CA ILE A 52 -8.18 9.81 -12.15
C ILE A 52 -7.15 9.39 -13.22
N GLY A 53 -5.95 9.99 -13.19
CA GLY A 53 -4.83 9.61 -14.04
C GLY A 53 -4.48 8.12 -13.90
N LEU A 54 -4.39 7.59 -12.68
CA LEU A 54 -4.08 6.18 -12.42
C LEU A 54 -5.16 5.24 -12.97
N LEU A 55 -6.43 5.63 -12.86
CA LEU A 55 -7.52 4.85 -13.46
C LEU A 55 -7.42 4.89 -14.98
N ALA A 56 -7.15 6.06 -15.57
CA ALA A 56 -7.01 6.21 -17.01
C ALA A 56 -5.83 5.38 -17.56
N THR A 57 -4.68 5.38 -16.90
CA THR A 57 -3.52 4.59 -17.33
C THR A 57 -3.79 3.09 -17.26
N ALA A 58 -4.41 2.61 -16.17
CA ALA A 58 -4.82 1.21 -16.05
C ALA A 58 -5.86 0.81 -17.12
N MET A 59 -6.84 1.68 -17.40
CA MET A 59 -7.83 1.44 -18.45
C MET A 59 -7.18 1.33 -19.83
N VAL A 60 -6.32 2.28 -20.20
CA VAL A 60 -5.60 2.27 -21.49
C VAL A 60 -4.74 1.01 -21.61
N ALA A 61 -3.99 0.66 -20.56
CA ALA A 61 -3.19 -0.56 -20.53
C ALA A 61 -4.05 -1.82 -20.69
N ALA A 62 -5.18 -1.93 -19.98
CA ALA A 62 -6.04 -3.11 -20.03
C ALA A 62 -6.72 -3.29 -21.39
N PHE A 63 -7.35 -2.24 -21.91
CA PHE A 63 -7.98 -2.27 -23.23
C PHE A 63 -6.97 -2.47 -24.35
N GLY A 64 -5.80 -1.81 -24.28
CA GLY A 64 -4.72 -1.96 -25.24
C GLY A 64 -4.20 -3.40 -25.29
N THR A 65 -3.97 -4.00 -24.12
CA THR A 65 -3.49 -5.38 -24.01
C THR A 65 -4.47 -6.39 -24.61
N GLU A 66 -5.76 -6.27 -24.29
CA GLU A 66 -6.77 -7.16 -24.89
C GLU A 66 -6.91 -6.93 -26.40
N ALA A 67 -6.88 -5.68 -26.85
CA ALA A 67 -6.97 -5.35 -28.27
C ALA A 67 -5.83 -5.99 -29.08
N VAL A 68 -4.61 -5.87 -28.57
CA VAL A 68 -3.41 -6.47 -29.17
C VAL A 68 -3.52 -8.00 -29.19
N TRP A 69 -3.90 -8.62 -28.07
CA TRP A 69 -4.05 -10.08 -27.99
C TRP A 69 -5.10 -10.63 -28.96
N TYR A 70 -6.27 -9.99 -29.05
CA TYR A 70 -7.33 -10.43 -29.96
C TYR A 70 -7.00 -10.17 -31.43
N ALA A 71 -6.25 -9.11 -31.73
CA ALA A 71 -5.72 -8.87 -33.07
C ALA A 71 -4.75 -9.99 -33.49
N PHE A 72 -3.81 -10.39 -32.62
CA PHE A 72 -2.91 -11.52 -32.87
C PHE A 72 -3.65 -12.86 -32.97
N SER A 73 -4.69 -13.04 -32.15
CA SER A 73 -5.54 -14.24 -32.17
C SER A 73 -6.50 -14.30 -33.38
N LYS A 74 -6.47 -13.30 -34.28
CA LYS A 74 -7.38 -13.16 -35.43
C LYS A 74 -8.87 -13.24 -35.04
N LYS A 75 -9.21 -12.78 -33.84
CA LYS A 75 -10.58 -12.69 -33.35
C LYS A 75 -11.14 -11.29 -33.59
N ASN A 76 -12.47 -11.16 -33.56
CA ASN A 76 -13.13 -9.87 -33.69
C ASN A 76 -12.91 -9.01 -32.43
N VAL A 77 -11.91 -8.13 -32.47
CA VAL A 77 -11.45 -7.31 -31.33
C VAL A 77 -12.62 -6.63 -30.60
N ALA A 78 -13.46 -5.90 -31.32
CA ALA A 78 -14.57 -5.15 -30.71
C ALA A 78 -15.60 -6.05 -29.99
N LYS A 79 -15.83 -7.26 -30.53
CA LYS A 79 -16.79 -8.20 -29.94
C LYS A 79 -16.23 -8.88 -28.69
N GLU A 80 -14.97 -9.27 -28.74
CA GLU A 80 -14.31 -9.96 -27.62
C GLU A 80 -14.09 -9.01 -26.43
N ILE A 81 -13.59 -7.78 -26.67
CA ILE A 81 -13.41 -6.77 -25.61
C ILE A 81 -14.72 -6.50 -24.87
N LYS A 82 -15.83 -6.38 -25.61
CA LYS A 82 -17.16 -6.13 -25.02
C LYS A 82 -17.56 -7.24 -24.05
N ASN A 83 -17.18 -8.49 -24.31
CA ASN A 83 -17.54 -9.64 -23.48
C ASN A 83 -16.47 -10.00 -22.44
N SER A 84 -15.28 -9.41 -22.53
CA SER A 84 -14.18 -9.72 -21.63
C SER A 84 -14.17 -8.86 -20.36
N PHE A 85 -14.73 -7.64 -20.41
CA PHE A 85 -14.80 -6.70 -19.27
C PHE A 85 -13.43 -6.31 -18.66
N PRO A 86 -12.40 -5.93 -19.46
CA PRO A 86 -11.07 -5.53 -18.94
C PRO A 86 -11.12 -4.35 -17.96
N ALA A 87 -12.10 -3.46 -18.14
CA ALA A 87 -12.27 -2.28 -17.31
C ALA A 87 -12.45 -2.63 -15.83
N ILE A 88 -13.13 -3.73 -15.50
CA ILE A 88 -13.37 -4.12 -14.10
C ILE A 88 -12.06 -4.49 -13.43
N THR A 89 -11.23 -5.29 -14.11
CA THR A 89 -9.89 -5.64 -13.63
C THR A 89 -9.01 -4.41 -13.43
N ALA A 90 -9.03 -3.47 -14.37
CA ALA A 90 -8.31 -2.21 -14.27
C ALA A 90 -8.77 -1.38 -13.07
N THR A 91 -10.09 -1.19 -12.90
CA THR A 91 -10.64 -0.42 -11.77
C THR A 91 -10.30 -1.05 -10.42
N ILE A 92 -10.42 -2.38 -10.28
CA ILE A 92 -10.06 -3.09 -9.05
C ILE A 92 -8.56 -2.91 -8.76
N LEU A 93 -7.71 -3.07 -9.78
CA LEU A 93 -6.26 -2.87 -9.61
C LEU A 93 -5.92 -1.43 -9.20
N THR A 94 -6.51 -0.42 -9.83
CA THR A 94 -6.32 0.99 -9.44
C THR A 94 -6.79 1.23 -8.00
N LEU A 95 -7.92 0.65 -7.58
CA LEU A 95 -8.41 0.78 -6.22
C LEU A 95 -7.53 0.08 -5.18
N MET A 96 -6.69 -0.89 -5.58
CA MET A 96 -5.75 -1.52 -4.66
C MET A 96 -4.42 -0.77 -4.51
N VAL A 97 -4.15 0.24 -5.34
CA VAL A 97 -2.89 0.97 -5.25
C VAL A 97 -3.02 2.26 -4.46
N SER A 98 -1.92 2.66 -3.83
CA SER A 98 -1.79 3.99 -3.21
C SER A 98 -1.63 5.06 -4.27
N ILE A 99 -2.02 6.29 -3.95
CA ILE A 99 -1.97 7.44 -4.86
C ILE A 99 -0.54 7.71 -5.40
N ASN A 100 0.48 7.33 -4.63
CA ASN A 100 1.90 7.55 -4.96
C ASN A 100 2.44 6.59 -6.02
N THR A 101 1.67 5.55 -6.37
CA THR A 101 2.11 4.55 -7.34
C THR A 101 2.47 5.22 -8.67
N SER A 102 3.63 4.86 -9.23
CA SER A 102 4.04 5.38 -10.54
C SER A 102 3.10 4.87 -11.63
N TYR A 103 2.74 5.75 -12.57
CA TYR A 103 1.91 5.41 -13.72
C TYR A 103 2.49 4.25 -14.54
N TYR A 104 3.82 4.21 -14.67
CA TYR A 104 4.54 3.17 -15.40
C TYR A 104 4.40 1.80 -14.71
N ALA A 105 4.61 1.75 -13.40
CA ALA A 105 4.47 0.53 -12.62
C ALA A 105 3.04 -0.03 -12.71
N LEU A 106 2.03 0.85 -12.60
CA LEU A 106 0.63 0.46 -12.74
C LEU A 106 0.31 -0.05 -14.15
N ALA A 107 0.82 0.61 -15.20
CA ALA A 107 0.61 0.19 -16.58
C ALA A 107 1.18 -1.21 -16.85
N ILE A 108 2.44 -1.47 -16.46
CA ILE A 108 3.07 -2.79 -16.64
C ILE A 108 2.34 -3.86 -15.85
N ALA A 109 2.03 -3.59 -14.59
CA ALA A 109 1.29 -4.54 -13.76
C ALA A 109 -0.09 -4.86 -14.35
N THR A 110 -0.76 -3.88 -14.94
CA THR A 110 -2.04 -4.08 -15.62
C THR A 110 -1.89 -4.95 -16.87
N ILE A 111 -0.84 -4.74 -17.67
CA ILE A 111 -0.52 -5.59 -18.83
C ILE A 111 -0.29 -7.03 -18.38
N VAL A 112 0.52 -7.25 -17.34
CA VAL A 112 0.80 -8.58 -16.80
C VAL A 112 -0.45 -9.23 -16.21
N ALA A 113 -1.26 -8.48 -15.48
CA ALA A 113 -2.55 -8.92 -14.94
C ALA A 113 -3.49 -9.43 -16.04
N ILE A 114 -3.63 -8.67 -17.13
CA ILE A 114 -4.52 -9.04 -18.23
C ILE A 114 -3.96 -10.20 -19.05
N LEU A 115 -2.66 -10.17 -19.41
CA LEU A 115 -2.04 -11.25 -20.19
C LEU A 115 -2.03 -12.56 -19.38
N PHE A 116 -1.30 -12.58 -18.28
CA PHE A 116 -1.03 -13.80 -17.52
C PHE A 116 -2.13 -14.16 -16.54
N GLY A 117 -2.82 -13.17 -15.95
CA GLY A 117 -3.93 -13.44 -15.05
C GLY A 117 -5.22 -13.85 -15.75
N LYS A 118 -5.37 -13.54 -17.05
CA LYS A 118 -6.64 -13.73 -17.77
C LYS A 118 -6.54 -14.33 -19.17
N LEU A 119 -5.81 -13.70 -20.09
CA LEU A 119 -5.85 -14.07 -21.51
C LEU A 119 -5.14 -15.40 -21.82
N VAL A 120 -4.03 -15.70 -21.13
CA VAL A 120 -3.28 -16.95 -21.27
C VAL A 120 -4.15 -18.18 -20.97
N PHE A 121 -5.09 -18.06 -20.03
CA PHE A 121 -6.02 -19.13 -19.67
C PHE A 121 -7.26 -19.21 -20.57
N GLY A 122 -7.32 -18.36 -21.61
CA GLY A 122 -8.37 -18.37 -22.64
C GLY A 122 -9.44 -17.29 -22.47
N GLY A 123 -9.29 -16.39 -21.48
CA GLY A 123 -10.07 -15.16 -21.34
C GLY A 123 -11.11 -15.20 -20.21
N PHE A 124 -12.11 -14.33 -20.30
CA PHE A 124 -13.11 -14.16 -19.25
C PHE A 124 -13.84 -15.48 -18.93
N GLY A 125 -13.88 -15.84 -17.64
CA GLY A 125 -14.49 -17.09 -17.16
C GLY A 125 -13.54 -18.28 -17.06
N GLN A 126 -12.28 -18.14 -17.45
CA GLN A 126 -11.28 -19.22 -17.43
C GLN A 126 -10.07 -18.91 -16.53
N ASN A 127 -10.11 -17.81 -15.80
CA ASN A 127 -9.00 -17.34 -14.97
C ASN A 127 -8.88 -18.23 -13.72
N ILE A 128 -7.68 -18.75 -13.48
CA ILE A 128 -7.38 -19.51 -12.25
C ILE A 128 -7.26 -18.55 -11.05
N PHE A 129 -6.65 -17.39 -11.28
CA PHE A 129 -6.39 -16.38 -10.27
C PHE A 129 -7.22 -15.14 -10.53
N ASN A 130 -7.47 -14.34 -9.48
CA ASN A 130 -8.06 -13.02 -9.66
C ASN A 130 -7.02 -12.16 -10.40
N PRO A 131 -7.30 -11.69 -11.63
CA PRO A 131 -6.28 -11.02 -12.44
C PRO A 131 -5.80 -9.71 -11.81
N ALA A 132 -6.68 -8.96 -11.17
CA ALA A 132 -6.31 -7.72 -10.50
C ALA A 132 -5.39 -7.99 -9.30
N ALA A 133 -5.69 -9.05 -8.52
CA ALA A 133 -4.83 -9.47 -7.43
C ALA A 133 -3.43 -9.86 -7.94
N LEU A 134 -3.35 -10.59 -9.05
CA LEU A 134 -2.08 -10.92 -9.68
C LEU A 134 -1.31 -9.67 -10.10
N GLY A 135 -1.99 -8.67 -10.66
CA GLY A 135 -1.39 -7.36 -10.97
C GLY A 135 -0.80 -6.66 -9.74
N ARG A 136 -1.54 -6.63 -8.63
CA ARG A 136 -1.05 -6.02 -7.38
C ARG A 136 0.16 -6.78 -6.82
N ALA A 137 0.18 -8.10 -6.92
CA ALA A 137 1.33 -8.91 -6.50
C ALA A 137 2.59 -8.58 -7.31
N VAL A 138 2.45 -8.31 -8.62
CA VAL A 138 3.56 -7.87 -9.48
C VAL A 138 4.07 -6.49 -9.07
N ILE A 139 3.19 -5.56 -8.75
CA ILE A 139 3.59 -4.23 -8.23
C ILE A 139 4.43 -4.40 -6.95
N MET A 140 3.97 -5.24 -6.03
CA MET A 140 4.69 -5.46 -4.77
C MET A 140 6.02 -6.19 -4.94
N ALA A 141 6.12 -7.14 -5.88
CA ALA A 141 7.32 -7.93 -6.07
C ALA A 141 8.38 -7.20 -6.91
N SER A 142 7.97 -6.47 -7.94
CA SER A 142 8.88 -5.89 -8.94
C SER A 142 9.00 -4.37 -8.86
N PHE A 143 8.05 -3.71 -8.20
CA PHE A 143 7.98 -2.25 -8.15
C PHE A 143 7.77 -1.72 -6.72
N ALA A 144 8.32 -2.42 -5.72
CA ALA A 144 8.15 -2.07 -4.30
C ALA A 144 8.55 -0.62 -4.00
N GLY A 145 9.62 -0.11 -4.63
CA GLY A 145 10.06 1.28 -4.50
C GLY A 145 9.06 2.30 -5.07
N SER A 146 8.22 1.90 -6.03
CA SER A 146 7.18 2.77 -6.60
C SER A 146 5.93 2.90 -5.71
N VAL A 147 5.83 2.05 -4.68
CA VAL A 147 4.72 2.03 -3.70
C VAL A 147 5.17 2.66 -2.37
N ALA A 148 6.41 3.18 -2.29
CA ALA A 148 6.91 3.84 -1.11
C ALA A 148 5.97 4.98 -0.67
N ALA A 149 5.82 5.13 0.64
CA ALA A 149 5.03 6.19 1.24
C ALA A 149 5.57 7.55 0.77
N ASP A 150 4.70 8.37 0.19
CA ASP A 150 4.99 9.78 -0.04
C ASP A 150 4.89 10.49 1.30
N PHE A 151 5.68 11.53 1.47
CA PHE A 151 5.72 12.28 2.70
C PHE A 151 4.37 12.93 3.00
N ALA A 152 3.59 13.34 1.99
CA ALA A 152 2.27 13.93 2.22
C ALA A 152 1.21 12.94 2.72
N THR A 153 1.24 11.69 2.25
CA THR A 153 0.20 10.68 2.56
C THR A 153 0.62 9.66 3.61
N GLY A 154 1.92 9.55 3.87
CA GLY A 154 2.49 8.66 4.87
C GLY A 154 2.28 7.17 4.63
N ALA A 155 2.73 6.40 5.61
CA ALA A 155 2.55 4.96 5.62
C ALA A 155 1.06 4.64 5.80
N THR A 156 0.56 3.67 5.04
CA THR A 156 -0.80 3.15 5.26
C THR A 156 -0.90 2.59 6.68
N PRO A 157 -2.08 2.59 7.32
CA PRO A 157 -2.22 2.09 8.68
C PRO A 157 -1.68 0.67 8.86
N THR A 158 -1.87 -0.20 7.86
CA THR A 158 -1.33 -1.57 7.90
C THR A 158 0.17 -1.64 7.71
N ALA A 159 0.77 -0.77 6.89
CA ALA A 159 2.22 -0.67 6.78
C ALA A 159 2.86 -0.15 8.07
N ALA A 160 2.26 0.88 8.67
CA ALA A 160 2.70 1.45 9.94
C ALA A 160 2.52 0.48 11.11
N TYR A 161 1.46 -0.34 11.12
CA TYR A 161 1.27 -1.33 12.18
C TYR A 161 2.15 -2.59 11.98
N ALA A 162 2.49 -2.92 10.74
CA ALA A 162 3.44 -3.99 10.44
C ALA A 162 4.88 -3.62 10.86
N SER A 163 5.29 -2.36 10.82
CA SER A 163 6.60 -1.96 11.36
C SER A 163 6.68 -2.17 12.88
N ALA A 164 5.55 -2.01 13.60
CA ALA A 164 5.41 -2.37 15.01
C ALA A 164 5.25 -3.89 15.27
N GLY A 165 5.24 -4.73 14.22
CA GLY A 165 5.10 -6.18 14.34
C GLY A 165 3.67 -6.65 14.62
N TRP A 166 2.65 -5.86 14.25
CA TRP A 166 1.22 -6.17 14.47
C TRP A 166 0.79 -6.31 15.94
N MET A 167 1.59 -5.78 16.86
CA MET A 167 1.32 -5.76 18.29
C MET A 167 1.72 -4.42 18.88
N SER A 168 0.94 -3.96 19.86
CA SER A 168 1.25 -2.76 20.65
C SER A 168 1.69 -3.15 22.06
N THR A 169 2.55 -2.36 22.68
CA THR A 169 3.05 -2.61 24.05
C THR A 169 1.94 -2.52 25.12
N SER A 170 0.86 -1.79 24.83
CA SER A 170 -0.33 -1.66 25.67
C SER A 170 -1.55 -1.28 24.84
N ALA A 171 -2.76 -1.49 25.39
CA ALA A 171 -4.00 -1.03 24.76
C ALA A 171 -4.04 0.50 24.56
N SER A 172 -3.46 1.28 25.49
CA SER A 172 -3.32 2.73 25.35
C SER A 172 -2.37 3.12 24.22
N ALA A 173 -1.29 2.35 23.99
CA ALA A 173 -0.39 2.60 22.85
C ALA A 173 -1.09 2.28 21.52
N PHE A 174 -1.97 1.29 21.50
CA PHE A 174 -2.81 1.00 20.34
C PHE A 174 -3.81 2.14 20.08
N ASP A 175 -4.47 2.66 21.12
CA ASP A 175 -5.40 3.77 20.98
C ASP A 175 -4.71 5.04 20.47
N ALA A 176 -3.51 5.33 20.97
CA ALA A 176 -2.67 6.42 20.47
C ALA A 176 -2.29 6.21 18.99
N PHE A 177 -1.92 4.98 18.60
CA PHE A 177 -1.65 4.64 17.21
C PHE A 177 -2.87 4.91 16.31
N VAL A 178 -4.06 4.43 16.70
CA VAL A 178 -5.30 4.64 15.93
C VAL A 178 -5.69 6.12 15.89
N ALA A 179 -5.39 6.89 16.94
CA ALA A 179 -5.63 8.33 16.98
C ALA A 179 -4.83 9.10 15.91
N ASN A 180 -3.62 8.64 15.53
CA ASN A 180 -2.85 9.24 14.44
C ASN A 180 -3.57 9.19 13.08
N PHE A 181 -4.53 8.28 12.91
CA PHE A 181 -5.35 8.15 11.69
C PHE A 181 -6.75 8.76 11.86
N GLY A 182 -6.93 9.64 12.86
CA GLY A 182 -8.21 10.29 13.18
C GLY A 182 -9.16 9.43 14.01
N GLY A 183 -8.69 8.31 14.56
CA GLY A 183 -9.50 7.43 15.40
C GLY A 183 -10.33 6.40 14.62
N MET A 184 -10.95 5.47 15.35
CA MET A 184 -11.70 4.36 14.76
C MET A 184 -12.93 4.81 13.96
N SER A 185 -13.59 5.89 14.39
CA SER A 185 -14.72 6.48 13.66
C SER A 185 -14.29 7.02 12.30
N ASN A 186 -13.11 7.63 12.24
CA ASN A 186 -12.57 8.19 11.00
C ASN A 186 -12.12 7.10 10.02
N MET A 187 -11.58 5.99 10.54
CA MET A 187 -11.32 4.79 9.74
C MET A 187 -12.60 4.12 9.21
N PHE A 188 -13.71 4.20 9.95
CA PHE A 188 -14.98 3.66 9.49
C PHE A 188 -15.62 4.52 8.38
N VAL A 189 -15.62 5.84 8.54
CA VAL A 189 -16.11 6.78 7.50
C VAL A 189 -15.18 6.77 6.29
N GLY A 190 -13.87 6.68 6.56
CA GLY A 190 -12.84 6.50 5.57
C GLY A 190 -12.08 7.74 5.18
N MET A 191 -11.90 8.67 6.12
CA MET A 191 -11.13 9.89 5.88
C MET A 191 -9.68 9.73 6.40
N TYR A 192 -8.99 8.68 5.97
CA TYR A 192 -7.59 8.44 6.34
C TYR A 192 -6.76 8.05 5.10
N PRO A 193 -5.44 8.30 5.10
CA PRO A 193 -4.60 7.97 3.96
C PRO A 193 -4.39 6.46 3.83
N GLY A 194 -4.58 5.94 2.62
CA GLY A 194 -4.52 4.50 2.33
C GLY A 194 -4.55 4.20 0.84
N ALA A 195 -4.57 2.92 0.46
CA ALA A 195 -4.85 2.59 -0.94
C ALA A 195 -6.25 3.07 -1.33
N LEU A 196 -6.42 3.48 -2.59
CA LEU A 196 -7.58 4.26 -3.04
C LEU A 196 -8.92 3.60 -2.64
N GLY A 197 -9.05 2.29 -2.77
CA GLY A 197 -10.25 1.52 -2.45
C GLY A 197 -10.33 1.00 -1.02
N GLU A 198 -9.33 1.26 -0.17
CA GLU A 198 -9.37 0.85 1.23
C GLU A 198 -10.00 1.90 2.13
N THR A 199 -9.90 3.17 1.76
CA THR A 199 -10.23 4.29 2.62
C THR A 199 -11.66 4.18 3.14
N SER A 200 -12.66 3.89 2.29
CA SER A 200 -14.09 4.04 2.62
C SER A 200 -14.82 2.77 3.06
N ALA A 201 -14.58 2.29 4.28
CA ALA A 201 -15.28 1.12 4.83
C ALA A 201 -16.81 1.24 4.79
N LEU A 202 -17.38 2.39 5.17
CA LEU A 202 -18.82 2.64 5.12
C LEU A 202 -19.38 2.48 3.71
N VAL A 203 -18.75 3.13 2.72
CA VAL A 203 -19.21 3.09 1.31
C VAL A 203 -19.11 1.66 0.77
N ILE A 204 -18.01 0.96 1.06
CA ILE A 204 -17.83 -0.45 0.65
C ILE A 204 -18.92 -1.34 1.25
N ILE A 205 -19.29 -1.14 2.52
CA ILE A 205 -20.37 -1.91 3.16
C ILE A 205 -21.72 -1.60 2.49
N LEU A 206 -22.05 -0.33 2.27
CA LEU A 206 -23.32 0.05 1.63
C LEU A 206 -23.43 -0.51 0.20
N VAL A 207 -22.36 -0.39 -0.59
CA VAL A 207 -22.29 -0.96 -1.94
C VAL A 207 -22.36 -2.48 -1.87
N GLY A 208 -21.64 -3.12 -0.95
CA GLY A 208 -21.66 -4.57 -0.77
C GLY A 208 -23.05 -5.09 -0.39
N VAL A 209 -23.77 -4.42 0.50
CA VAL A 209 -25.16 -4.75 0.87
C VAL A 209 -26.07 -4.59 -0.33
N TYR A 210 -25.94 -3.49 -1.09
CA TYR A 210 -26.73 -3.28 -2.31
C TYR A 210 -26.50 -4.39 -3.35
N LEU A 211 -25.23 -4.73 -3.63
CA LEU A 211 -24.88 -5.79 -4.58
C LEU A 211 -25.35 -7.18 -4.11
N ALA A 212 -25.33 -7.44 -2.80
CA ALA A 212 -25.86 -8.66 -2.20
C ALA A 212 -27.39 -8.77 -2.34
N ILE A 213 -28.13 -7.69 -2.09
CA ILE A 213 -29.59 -7.65 -2.26
C ILE A 213 -29.98 -7.87 -3.73
N ARG A 214 -29.22 -7.27 -4.65
CA ARG A 214 -29.39 -7.44 -6.11
C ARG A 214 -28.93 -8.82 -6.61
N LYS A 215 -28.35 -9.66 -5.74
CA LYS A 215 -27.78 -10.98 -6.07
C LYS A 215 -26.67 -10.93 -7.12
N VAL A 216 -25.96 -9.80 -7.20
CA VAL A 216 -24.75 -9.66 -8.04
C VAL A 216 -23.59 -10.41 -7.40
N ILE A 217 -23.48 -10.32 -6.06
CA ILE A 217 -22.51 -11.06 -5.25
C ILE A 217 -23.23 -11.96 -4.25
N ASP A 218 -22.59 -13.07 -3.86
CA ASP A 218 -23.10 -13.92 -2.77
C ASP A 218 -22.72 -13.32 -1.41
N TRP A 219 -23.73 -12.94 -0.62
CA TRP A 219 -23.56 -12.35 0.71
C TRP A 219 -22.80 -13.26 1.69
N ARG A 220 -22.81 -14.58 1.48
CA ARG A 220 -22.14 -15.54 2.37
C ARG A 220 -20.64 -15.28 2.40
N VAL A 221 -20.04 -14.91 1.27
CA VAL A 221 -18.59 -14.76 1.15
C VAL A 221 -18.08 -13.57 1.98
N PRO A 222 -18.60 -12.33 1.81
CA PRO A 222 -18.18 -11.20 2.64
C PRO A 222 -18.48 -11.41 4.12
N VAL A 223 -19.68 -11.90 4.47
CA VAL A 223 -20.10 -12.05 5.87
C VAL A 223 -19.24 -13.09 6.60
N VAL A 224 -18.97 -14.24 5.97
CA VAL A 224 -18.13 -15.28 6.58
C VAL A 224 -16.70 -14.80 6.73
N TYR A 225 -16.13 -14.14 5.71
CA TYR A 225 -14.78 -13.60 5.80
C TYR A 225 -14.64 -12.59 6.94
N VAL A 226 -15.50 -11.58 6.99
CA VAL A 226 -15.52 -10.53 8.02
C VAL A 226 -15.69 -11.13 9.42
N THR A 227 -16.66 -12.03 9.59
CA THR A 227 -16.94 -12.66 10.90
C THR A 227 -15.77 -13.52 11.35
N THR A 228 -15.20 -14.32 10.46
CA THR A 228 -14.06 -15.20 10.78
C THR A 228 -12.84 -14.37 11.14
N MET A 229 -12.55 -13.32 10.38
CA MET A 229 -11.44 -12.41 10.64
C MET A 229 -11.61 -11.72 12.00
N PHE A 230 -12.81 -11.21 12.32
CA PHE A 230 -13.12 -10.60 13.62
C PHE A 230 -12.88 -11.57 14.78
N VAL A 231 -13.37 -12.81 14.69
CA VAL A 231 -13.21 -13.81 15.76
C VAL A 231 -11.75 -14.16 15.97
N LEU A 232 -10.98 -14.36 14.90
CA LEU A 232 -9.57 -14.72 14.98
C LEU A 232 -8.72 -13.57 15.54
N THR A 233 -8.94 -12.33 15.09
CA THR A 233 -8.19 -11.17 15.61
C THR A 233 -8.64 -10.77 17.01
N PHE A 234 -9.92 -10.97 17.37
CA PHE A 234 -10.40 -10.77 18.73
C PHE A 234 -9.74 -11.73 19.71
N MET A 235 -9.60 -13.01 19.33
CA MET A 235 -8.87 -13.99 20.12
C MET A 235 -7.41 -13.57 20.33
N VAL A 236 -6.72 -13.15 19.27
CA VAL A 236 -5.33 -12.68 19.35
C VAL A 236 -5.20 -11.45 20.26
N GLY A 237 -6.13 -10.50 20.12
CA GLY A 237 -6.18 -9.32 20.98
C GLY A 237 -6.41 -9.68 22.44
N ALA A 238 -7.36 -10.57 22.73
CA ALA A 238 -7.64 -11.04 24.09
C ALA A 238 -6.44 -11.77 24.73
N MET A 239 -5.65 -12.52 23.94
CA MET A 239 -4.44 -13.20 24.42
C MET A 239 -3.30 -12.23 24.78
N HIS A 240 -3.22 -11.08 24.10
CA HIS A 240 -2.14 -10.10 24.26
C HIS A 240 -2.59 -8.81 24.97
N GLY A 241 -3.79 -8.81 25.55
CA GLY A 241 -4.33 -7.64 26.26
C GLY A 241 -4.66 -6.44 25.36
N GLN A 242 -4.83 -6.64 24.06
CA GLN A 242 -5.30 -5.61 23.13
C GLN A 242 -6.82 -5.46 23.26
N GLY A 243 -7.31 -4.21 23.30
CA GLY A 243 -8.74 -3.92 23.43
C GLY A 243 -9.59 -4.33 22.22
N LEU A 244 -10.91 -4.08 22.29
CA LEU A 244 -11.87 -4.39 21.22
C LEU A 244 -11.57 -3.65 19.90
N TYR A 245 -10.78 -2.58 19.93
CA TYR A 245 -10.38 -1.84 18.74
C TYR A 245 -9.38 -2.59 17.86
N TYR A 246 -8.63 -3.56 18.39
CA TYR A 246 -7.69 -4.37 17.63
C TYR A 246 -8.36 -5.16 16.48
N PRO A 247 -9.39 -6.00 16.72
CA PRO A 247 -10.06 -6.71 15.63
C PRO A 247 -10.72 -5.76 14.64
N LEU A 248 -11.31 -4.66 15.12
CA LEU A 248 -11.95 -3.65 14.28
C LEU A 248 -10.95 -2.96 13.34
N PHE A 249 -9.75 -2.64 13.83
CA PHE A 249 -8.68 -2.11 13.01
C PHE A 249 -8.31 -3.06 11.87
N HIS A 250 -8.15 -4.36 12.15
CA HIS A 250 -7.83 -5.34 11.12
C HIS A 250 -8.89 -5.47 10.03
N LEU A 251 -10.15 -5.17 10.35
CA LEU A 251 -11.28 -5.20 9.42
C LEU A 251 -11.39 -3.90 8.62
N LEU A 252 -11.20 -2.76 9.30
CA LEU A 252 -11.35 -1.43 8.71
C LEU A 252 -10.09 -0.95 8.00
N SER A 253 -8.97 -1.68 8.11
CA SER A 253 -7.70 -1.34 7.44
C SER A 253 -7.20 -2.43 6.46
N GLY A 254 -6.36 -2.01 5.52
CA GLY A 254 -5.60 -2.89 4.62
C GLY A 254 -6.47 -3.73 3.72
N GLY A 255 -7.53 -3.12 3.18
CA GLY A 255 -8.30 -3.69 2.08
C GLY A 255 -9.11 -4.93 2.44
N ALA A 256 -9.29 -5.24 3.73
CA ALA A 256 -10.04 -6.43 4.15
C ALA A 256 -11.49 -6.40 3.66
N LEU A 257 -12.21 -5.29 3.88
CA LEU A 257 -13.58 -5.12 3.37
C LEU A 257 -13.64 -5.01 1.85
N PHE A 258 -12.69 -4.30 1.24
CA PHE A 258 -12.61 -4.17 -0.21
C PHE A 258 -12.42 -5.54 -0.89
N GLY A 259 -11.45 -6.33 -0.40
CA GLY A 259 -11.19 -7.68 -0.86
C GLY A 259 -12.37 -8.62 -0.63
N ALA A 260 -13.05 -8.50 0.51
CA ALA A 260 -14.23 -9.30 0.82
C ALA A 260 -15.40 -9.05 -0.15
N VAL A 261 -15.67 -7.80 -0.51
CA VAL A 261 -16.84 -7.40 -1.32
C VAL A 261 -16.58 -7.47 -2.82
N PHE A 262 -15.38 -7.12 -3.29
CA PHE A 262 -15.11 -6.95 -4.73
C PHE A 262 -14.12 -7.96 -5.33
N MET A 263 -13.34 -8.68 -4.51
CA MET A 263 -12.31 -9.61 -5.02
C MET A 263 -12.63 -11.07 -4.74
N MET A 264 -13.03 -11.41 -3.51
CA MET A 264 -13.41 -12.78 -3.12
C MET A 264 -14.74 -13.21 -3.72
N THR A 265 -15.59 -12.26 -4.10
CA THR A 265 -16.91 -12.49 -4.73
C THR A 265 -16.84 -12.56 -6.25
N ASP A 266 -15.63 -12.56 -6.83
CA ASP A 266 -15.44 -12.74 -8.27
C ASP A 266 -16.05 -14.07 -8.74
N PRO A 267 -17.02 -14.05 -9.68
CA PRO A 267 -17.76 -15.24 -10.08
C PRO A 267 -16.92 -16.30 -10.79
N VAL A 268 -15.69 -15.97 -11.21
CA VAL A 268 -14.80 -16.90 -11.93
C VAL A 268 -13.93 -17.70 -10.97
N THR A 269 -13.43 -17.08 -9.91
CA THR A 269 -12.35 -17.65 -9.09
C THR A 269 -12.82 -18.24 -7.75
N ASN A 270 -14.07 -18.01 -7.38
CA ASN A 270 -14.70 -18.53 -6.16
C ASN A 270 -15.48 -19.84 -6.44
N PRO A 271 -15.46 -20.83 -5.51
CA PRO A 271 -16.33 -22.01 -5.58
C PRO A 271 -17.80 -21.76 -5.97
N THR A 272 -18.37 -22.69 -6.72
CA THR A 272 -19.76 -22.60 -7.17
C THR A 272 -20.73 -23.09 -6.10
N SER A 273 -20.30 -24.01 -5.25
CA SER A 273 -21.12 -24.58 -4.18
C SER A 273 -21.26 -23.62 -2.99
N ALA A 274 -22.43 -23.61 -2.36
CA ALA A 274 -22.71 -22.73 -1.23
C ALA A 274 -21.86 -23.05 0.02
N ALA A 275 -21.50 -24.32 0.23
CA ALA A 275 -20.59 -24.73 1.28
C ALA A 275 -19.12 -24.43 0.93
N GLY A 276 -18.74 -24.59 -0.34
CA GLY A 276 -17.42 -24.26 -0.86
C GLY A 276 -17.11 -22.77 -0.68
N ARG A 277 -18.06 -21.89 -0.97
CA ARG A 277 -17.96 -20.44 -0.73
C ARG A 277 -17.64 -20.08 0.73
N ILE A 278 -18.25 -20.79 1.68
CA ILE A 278 -18.02 -20.59 3.11
C ILE A 278 -16.61 -21.06 3.49
N ILE A 279 -16.21 -22.26 3.05
CA ILE A 279 -14.87 -22.80 3.28
C ILE A 279 -13.78 -21.89 2.68
N PHE A 280 -14.02 -21.40 1.46
CA PHE A 280 -13.14 -20.46 0.77
C PHE A 280 -12.98 -19.15 1.57
N ALA A 281 -14.09 -18.52 1.97
CA ALA A 281 -14.07 -17.28 2.74
C ALA A 281 -13.38 -17.44 4.11
N MET A 282 -13.62 -18.55 4.83
CA MET A 282 -12.91 -18.84 6.08
C MET A 282 -11.41 -19.03 5.82
N GLY A 283 -11.03 -19.77 4.77
CA GLY A 283 -9.63 -19.98 4.40
C GLY A 283 -8.91 -18.66 4.09
N CYS A 284 -9.55 -17.75 3.35
CA CYS A 284 -9.01 -16.42 3.09
C CYS A 284 -8.78 -15.65 4.40
N ALA A 285 -9.75 -15.65 5.33
CA ALA A 285 -9.62 -14.94 6.60
C ALA A 285 -8.50 -15.52 7.49
N ILE A 286 -8.43 -16.85 7.61
CA ILE A 286 -7.38 -17.53 8.38
C ILE A 286 -6.01 -17.19 7.80
N LEU A 287 -5.82 -17.34 6.49
CA LEU A 287 -4.55 -17.04 5.83
C LEU A 287 -4.20 -15.56 5.95
N THR A 288 -5.17 -14.65 5.82
CA THR A 288 -4.93 -13.21 6.00
C THR A 288 -4.33 -12.91 7.37
N VAL A 289 -4.92 -13.44 8.44
CA VAL A 289 -4.45 -13.21 9.81
C VAL A 289 -3.08 -13.84 10.03
N VAL A 290 -2.86 -15.07 9.55
CA VAL A 290 -1.55 -15.74 9.64
C VAL A 290 -0.47 -14.96 8.90
N ILE A 291 -0.74 -14.49 7.68
CA ILE A 291 0.23 -13.74 6.87
C ILE A 291 0.55 -12.39 7.52
N ARG A 292 -0.46 -11.68 8.05
CA ARG A 292 -0.23 -10.43 8.78
C ARG A 292 0.66 -10.68 10.01
N LEU A 293 0.28 -11.61 10.88
CA LEU A 293 0.98 -11.84 12.15
C LEU A 293 2.36 -12.48 12.01
N LYS A 294 2.54 -13.47 11.12
CA LYS A 294 3.81 -14.21 10.99
C LYS A 294 4.72 -13.77 9.86
N ALA A 295 4.16 -13.47 8.69
CA ALA A 295 4.96 -13.00 7.56
C ALA A 295 5.22 -11.48 7.62
N ASN A 296 4.56 -10.77 8.53
CA ASN A 296 4.65 -9.33 8.69
C ASN A 296 4.36 -8.54 7.40
N LEU A 297 3.44 -9.05 6.58
CA LEU A 297 3.05 -8.42 5.32
C LEU A 297 1.73 -7.64 5.50
N PRO A 298 1.74 -6.29 5.36
CA PRO A 298 0.54 -5.42 5.35
C PRO A 298 -0.60 -5.94 4.47
N GLU A 299 -0.22 -6.52 3.33
CA GLU A 299 -1.06 -6.94 2.22
C GLU A 299 -1.50 -8.41 2.33
N GLY A 300 -1.71 -8.91 3.55
CA GLY A 300 -2.10 -10.30 3.78
C GLY A 300 -3.39 -10.73 3.07
N VAL A 301 -4.31 -9.78 2.83
CA VAL A 301 -5.59 -10.03 2.13
C VAL A 301 -5.32 -10.47 0.70
N LEU A 302 -4.45 -9.76 -0.01
CA LEU A 302 -4.09 -10.04 -1.40
C LEU A 302 -3.57 -11.47 -1.59
N TYR A 303 -2.55 -11.83 -0.81
CA TYR A 303 -1.90 -13.13 -0.89
C TYR A 303 -2.84 -14.26 -0.47
N SER A 304 -3.72 -14.02 0.52
CA SER A 304 -4.73 -15.01 0.92
C SER A 304 -5.69 -15.35 -0.21
N ILE A 305 -6.15 -14.35 -0.98
CA ILE A 305 -7.06 -14.55 -2.12
C ILE A 305 -6.35 -15.37 -3.20
N LEU A 306 -5.12 -15.00 -3.57
CA LEU A 306 -4.37 -15.74 -4.59
C LEU A 306 -4.13 -17.20 -4.21
N LEU A 307 -3.74 -17.47 -2.97
CA LEU A 307 -3.55 -18.82 -2.47
C LEU A 307 -4.86 -19.62 -2.44
N MET A 308 -5.96 -19.01 -1.99
CA MET A 308 -7.25 -19.69 -1.94
C MET A 308 -7.84 -19.93 -3.33
N ASN A 309 -7.58 -19.06 -4.30
CA ASN A 309 -7.98 -19.28 -5.69
C ASN A 309 -7.32 -20.54 -6.27
N MET A 310 -6.08 -20.86 -5.89
CA MET A 310 -5.43 -22.13 -6.27
C MET A 310 -6.14 -23.34 -5.66
N LEU A 311 -6.71 -23.18 -4.46
CA LEU A 311 -7.41 -24.23 -3.74
C LEU A 311 -8.88 -24.36 -4.14
N THR A 312 -9.44 -23.39 -4.89
CA THR A 312 -10.83 -23.41 -5.36
C THR A 312 -11.21 -24.74 -6.04
N PRO A 313 -10.45 -25.30 -7.00
CA PRO A 313 -10.80 -26.58 -7.62
C PRO A 313 -10.82 -27.76 -6.64
N ALA A 314 -9.94 -27.75 -5.63
CA ALA A 314 -9.90 -28.78 -4.60
C ALA A 314 -11.12 -28.67 -3.66
N ILE A 315 -11.49 -27.44 -3.27
CA ILE A 315 -12.70 -27.16 -2.46
C ILE A 315 -13.96 -27.57 -3.22
N GLU A 316 -14.02 -27.28 -4.52
CA GLU A 316 -15.15 -27.66 -5.37
C GLU A 316 -15.28 -29.18 -5.39
N ARG A 317 -14.19 -29.92 -5.65
CA ARG A 317 -14.20 -31.39 -5.64
C ARG A 317 -14.60 -31.99 -4.29
N LEU A 318 -14.25 -31.34 -3.18
CA LEU A 318 -14.65 -31.78 -1.83
C LEU A 318 -16.14 -31.56 -1.55
N THR A 319 -16.71 -30.52 -2.15
CA THR A 319 -18.09 -30.07 -1.93
C THR A 319 -19.06 -30.44 -3.05
N ASP A 320 -18.56 -31.09 -4.11
CA ASP A 320 -19.33 -31.59 -5.24
C ASP A 320 -20.29 -32.71 -4.82
N GLY A 321 -21.48 -32.71 -5.41
CA GLY A 321 -22.55 -33.66 -5.13
C GLY A 321 -23.83 -33.04 -4.55
N GLN A 322 -24.73 -33.91 -4.08
CA GLN A 322 -26.05 -33.49 -3.59
C GLN A 322 -25.94 -32.75 -2.26
N GLN A 323 -25.97 -31.41 -2.31
CA GLN A 323 -25.75 -30.53 -1.15
C GLN A 323 -26.62 -30.86 0.07
N ILE A 324 -27.89 -31.25 -0.13
CA ILE A 324 -28.80 -31.61 0.96
C ILE A 324 -28.32 -32.88 1.70
N LYS A 325 -27.85 -33.89 0.96
CA LYS A 325 -27.32 -35.14 1.56
C LYS A 325 -25.95 -34.91 2.20
N MET A 326 -25.14 -34.06 1.60
CA MET A 326 -23.79 -33.73 2.06
C MET A 326 -23.78 -32.72 3.21
N MET A 327 -24.93 -32.20 3.65
CA MET A 327 -25.00 -31.12 4.63
C MET A 327 -24.26 -31.42 5.93
N LYS A 328 -24.40 -32.63 6.50
CA LYS A 328 -23.67 -33.04 7.71
C LYS A 328 -22.16 -33.09 7.50
N LYS A 329 -21.72 -33.64 6.37
CA LYS A 329 -20.30 -33.71 6.00
C LYS A 329 -19.72 -32.30 5.82
N ASN A 330 -20.43 -31.44 5.09
CA ASN A 330 -20.01 -30.07 4.83
C ASN A 330 -19.92 -29.25 6.13
N LEU A 331 -20.89 -29.40 7.04
CA LEU A 331 -20.87 -28.75 8.35
C LEU A 331 -19.68 -29.22 9.20
N LEU A 332 -19.39 -30.52 9.18
CA LEU A 332 -18.23 -31.09 9.86
C LEU A 332 -16.91 -30.55 9.27
N THR A 333 -16.78 -30.48 7.94
CA THR A 333 -15.62 -29.88 7.27
C THR A 333 -15.45 -28.41 7.66
N ILE A 334 -16.53 -27.63 7.67
CA ILE A 334 -16.53 -26.24 8.12
C ILE A 334 -16.06 -26.13 9.57
N GLY A 335 -16.56 -26.99 10.45
CA GLY A 335 -16.13 -27.06 11.86
C GLY A 335 -14.65 -27.39 12.00
N ILE A 336 -14.14 -28.36 11.24
CA ILE A 336 -12.71 -28.72 11.25
C ILE A 336 -11.86 -27.55 10.77
N VAL A 337 -12.21 -26.89 9.65
CA VAL A 337 -11.48 -25.73 9.13
C VAL A 337 -11.47 -24.59 10.16
N GLY A 338 -12.59 -24.36 10.85
CA GLY A 338 -12.67 -23.38 11.93
C GLY A 338 -11.73 -23.70 13.09
N VAL A 339 -11.76 -24.94 13.60
CA VAL A 339 -10.88 -25.37 14.70
C VAL A 339 -9.41 -25.31 14.32
N VAL A 340 -9.05 -25.79 13.12
CA VAL A 340 -7.68 -25.71 12.61
C VAL A 340 -7.23 -24.27 12.42
N GLY A 341 -8.12 -23.38 11.94
CA GLY A 341 -7.86 -21.96 11.79
C GLY A 341 -7.62 -21.24 13.12
N ILE A 342 -8.43 -21.56 14.14
CA ILE A 342 -8.25 -21.03 15.49
C ILE A 342 -6.91 -21.52 16.06
N ALA A 343 -6.63 -22.82 15.97
CA ALA A 343 -5.39 -23.39 16.48
C ALA A 343 -4.15 -22.82 15.77
N SER A 344 -4.20 -22.63 14.45
CA SER A 344 -3.09 -22.09 13.69
C SER A 344 -2.82 -20.63 14.02
N VAL A 345 -3.86 -19.80 14.14
CA VAL A 345 -3.72 -18.39 14.53
C VAL A 345 -3.25 -18.26 15.97
N ALA A 346 -3.78 -19.06 16.90
CA ALA A 346 -3.33 -19.07 18.28
C ALA A 346 -1.84 -19.44 18.38
N ALA A 347 -1.42 -20.51 17.69
CA ALA A 347 -0.01 -20.91 17.61
C ALA A 347 0.86 -19.81 17.00
N CYS A 348 0.35 -19.12 15.98
CA CYS A 348 1.06 -18.01 15.36
C CYS A 348 1.24 -16.84 16.35
N SER A 349 0.20 -16.54 17.13
CA SER A 349 0.19 -15.40 18.06
C SER A 349 1.18 -15.55 19.21
N LEU A 350 1.48 -16.77 19.68
CA LEU A 350 2.39 -17.02 20.82
C LEU A 350 3.83 -16.52 20.62
N GLY A 351 4.24 -16.24 19.38
CA GLY A 351 5.57 -15.71 19.07
C GLY A 351 5.55 -14.30 18.48
N VAL A 352 4.44 -13.57 18.59
CA VAL A 352 4.35 -12.19 18.12
C VAL A 352 4.52 -11.26 19.30
N THR A 353 5.64 -10.55 19.34
CA THR A 353 5.90 -9.50 20.32
C THR A 353 5.81 -8.15 19.63
N ALA A 354 5.39 -7.12 20.38
CA ALA A 354 5.54 -5.74 19.91
C ALA A 354 7.02 -5.50 19.61
N LYS A 355 7.32 -5.03 18.40
CA LYS A 355 8.65 -4.51 18.11
C LYS A 355 8.68 -3.08 18.63
N GLU A 356 9.68 -2.76 19.46
CA GLU A 356 10.02 -1.36 19.67
C GLU A 356 10.33 -0.78 18.30
N SER A 357 9.72 0.37 17.96
CA SER A 357 10.17 1.13 16.81
C SER A 357 11.65 1.37 17.02
N THR A 358 12.50 0.86 16.14
CA THR A 358 13.94 1.13 16.17
C THR A 358 14.17 2.64 15.99
N GLY A 359 14.15 3.34 17.11
CA GLY A 359 14.89 4.55 17.41
C GLY A 359 15.89 4.18 18.50
N SER A 360 17.16 4.42 18.22
CA SER A 360 18.33 4.32 19.11
C SER A 360 18.57 3.00 19.85
N ASP A 361 19.48 2.18 19.32
CA ASP A 361 20.45 1.51 20.20
C ASP A 361 21.33 2.61 20.81
N ALA A 362 20.92 3.09 21.97
CA ALA A 362 21.77 3.89 22.84
C ALA A 362 22.81 2.95 23.48
N GLY A 363 24.02 2.98 22.95
CA GLY A 363 25.20 2.49 23.65
C GLY A 363 25.49 3.35 24.88
N THR A 364 25.14 2.82 26.05
CA THR A 364 25.77 3.00 27.37
C THR A 364 26.55 4.30 27.65
N GLY A 365 26.00 5.12 28.55
CA GLY A 365 26.70 6.16 29.30
C GLY A 365 25.83 6.63 30.47
N GLU A 366 26.37 6.58 31.68
CA GLU A 366 25.70 6.78 32.97
C GLU A 366 25.05 8.17 33.19
N SER A 367 24.09 8.16 34.13
CA SER A 367 23.96 9.10 35.26
C SER A 367 22.67 9.96 35.31
N THR A 368 21.83 9.56 36.27
CA THR A 368 21.10 10.37 37.28
C THR A 368 20.17 11.54 36.93
N GLU A 369 19.04 11.50 37.65
CA GLU A 369 18.16 12.57 38.13
C GLU A 369 16.86 12.85 37.37
N GLY A 370 15.81 13.05 38.19
CA GLY A 370 14.42 12.96 37.81
C GLY A 370 13.86 14.21 37.16
N GLY A 371 12.74 14.02 36.47
CA GLY A 371 11.95 15.11 35.90
C GLY A 371 10.70 14.55 35.24
N SER A 372 9.55 14.81 35.83
CA SER A 372 8.25 14.48 35.27
C SER A 372 7.88 15.47 34.16
N SER A 373 7.60 14.99 32.95
CA SER A 373 6.65 15.62 32.04
C SER A 373 6.28 14.68 30.91
N THR A 374 4.97 14.45 30.79
CA THR A 374 4.26 14.12 29.56
C THR A 374 4.86 14.78 28.33
N ASP A 375 5.29 14.00 27.33
CA ASP A 375 5.21 14.34 25.91
C ASP A 375 5.51 13.07 25.08
N ALA A 376 4.51 12.61 24.33
CA ALA A 376 4.65 11.50 23.40
C ALA A 376 5.24 12.03 22.08
N PRO A 377 6.25 11.39 21.46
CA PRO A 377 6.80 11.88 20.20
C PRO A 377 5.79 11.69 19.06
N ALA A 378 5.40 12.79 18.42
CA ALA A 378 4.52 12.80 17.26
C ALA A 378 5.29 12.39 15.98
N LEU A 379 4.67 11.52 15.16
CA LEU A 379 5.14 11.22 13.81
C LEU A 379 4.93 12.44 12.89
N ALA A 380 6.01 13.03 12.41
CA ALA A 380 5.98 14.06 11.38
C ALA A 380 6.22 13.45 9.98
N LEU A 381 5.38 13.84 9.03
CA LEU A 381 5.35 13.38 7.64
C LEU A 381 5.58 14.61 6.74
N GLY A 382 6.71 14.63 6.02
CA GLY A 382 7.17 15.77 5.22
C GLY A 382 6.39 16.02 3.92
N ASN A 383 6.95 16.79 2.98
CA ASN A 383 6.30 17.15 1.71
C ASN A 383 7.00 16.54 0.47
N PRO A 384 6.32 16.49 -0.71
CA PRO A 384 6.70 15.68 -1.86
C PRO A 384 7.93 16.21 -2.62
N VAL A 385 8.76 15.28 -3.11
CA VAL A 385 9.96 15.54 -3.92
C VAL A 385 9.59 15.68 -5.40
N ALA A 386 9.97 16.81 -5.99
CA ALA A 386 10.08 16.97 -7.43
C ALA A 386 11.49 16.56 -7.89
N LEU A 387 11.54 15.74 -8.94
CA LEU A 387 12.72 15.50 -9.76
C LEU A 387 12.91 16.72 -10.65
N ASP A 388 13.87 17.57 -10.31
CA ASP A 388 14.50 18.47 -11.27
C ASP A 388 15.97 18.64 -10.92
N ALA A 389 16.77 18.72 -11.99
CA ALA A 389 18.22 18.86 -11.99
C ALA A 389 18.67 20.30 -11.69
N ASP A 390 17.81 21.11 -11.07
CA ASP A 390 18.13 22.44 -10.56
C ASP A 390 18.23 22.37 -9.03
N PHE A 391 19.47 22.45 -8.52
CA PHE A 391 19.75 22.50 -7.07
C PHE A 391 19.28 23.81 -6.41
N ALA A 392 18.64 24.72 -7.15
CA ALA A 392 17.97 25.91 -6.64
C ALA A 392 16.90 25.60 -5.57
N LYS A 393 16.35 24.38 -5.58
CA LYS A 393 15.40 23.89 -4.56
C LYS A 393 15.97 23.85 -3.14
N PHE A 394 17.29 23.76 -2.99
CA PHE A 394 17.96 23.64 -1.69
C PHE A 394 18.37 24.98 -1.05
N ASP A 395 18.27 26.11 -1.77
CA ASP A 395 18.57 27.47 -1.27
C ASP A 395 19.89 27.52 -0.49
N ALA A 396 20.97 27.02 -1.11
CA ALA A 396 22.29 26.96 -0.50
C ALA A 396 22.90 28.37 -0.40
N GLN A 397 23.22 28.81 0.83
CA GLN A 397 23.78 30.13 1.10
C GLN A 397 25.09 29.99 1.88
N VAL A 398 26.13 30.69 1.42
CA VAL A 398 27.42 30.74 2.11
C VAL A 398 27.34 31.81 3.20
N GLU A 399 27.52 31.44 4.46
CA GLU A 399 27.44 32.38 5.59
C GLU A 399 28.77 33.02 5.94
N SER A 400 29.87 32.27 5.77
CA SER A 400 31.22 32.76 6.04
C SER A 400 32.24 32.01 5.20
N SER A 401 33.22 32.76 4.68
CA SER A 401 34.40 32.23 4.02
C SER A 401 35.66 32.79 4.71
N GLU A 402 36.32 31.99 5.53
CA GLU A 402 37.61 32.34 6.14
C GLU A 402 38.64 31.26 5.83
N GLY A 403 39.76 31.64 5.21
CA GLY A 403 40.93 30.76 5.06
C GLY A 403 40.72 29.49 4.21
N GLY A 404 39.83 29.50 3.22
CA GLY A 404 39.52 28.33 2.37
C GLY A 404 38.49 27.37 2.98
N VAL A 405 37.91 27.74 4.11
CA VAL A 405 36.78 27.05 4.75
C VAL A 405 35.49 27.81 4.45
N TYR A 406 34.52 27.12 3.87
CA TYR A 406 33.23 27.66 3.49
C TYR A 406 32.14 27.03 4.36
N VAL A 407 31.45 27.85 5.14
CA VAL A 407 30.29 27.42 5.92
C VAL A 407 29.04 27.66 5.09
N VAL A 408 28.39 26.59 4.66
CA VAL A 408 27.23 26.64 3.76
C VAL A 408 25.99 26.14 4.49
N LYS A 409 24.95 26.99 4.56
CA LYS A 409 23.61 26.61 5.02
C LYS A 409 22.78 26.14 3.85
N VAL A 410 22.20 24.95 3.97
CA VAL A 410 21.38 24.32 2.95
C VAL A 410 20.10 23.79 3.57
N LYS A 411 18.97 23.84 2.85
CA LYS A 411 17.71 23.26 3.34
C LYS A 411 17.85 21.76 3.59
N GLY A 412 17.62 21.35 4.84
CA GLY A 412 17.56 19.96 5.25
C GLY A 412 16.18 19.34 5.01
N TYR A 413 16.10 18.06 5.34
CA TYR A 413 14.92 17.21 5.24
C TYR A 413 13.99 17.35 6.46
N GLY A 414 14.44 17.99 7.54
CA GLY A 414 13.67 18.22 8.76
C GLY A 414 12.75 19.43 8.66
N LEU A 415 11.59 19.35 9.33
CA LEU A 415 10.72 20.49 9.59
C LEU A 415 11.02 20.99 11.00
N ILE A 416 11.20 22.31 11.15
CA ILE A 416 11.49 23.08 12.38
C ILE A 416 12.98 23.39 12.58
N ASP A 417 13.33 24.66 12.35
CA ASP A 417 14.55 25.31 12.84
C ASP A 417 14.77 25.01 14.35
N PRO A 418 15.94 24.51 14.78
CA PRO A 418 16.26 24.32 16.20
C PRO A 418 16.06 25.58 17.06
N GLU A 419 16.06 26.77 16.45
CA GLU A 419 15.88 28.06 17.13
C GLU A 419 14.45 28.64 17.01
N GLY A 420 13.52 27.96 16.33
CA GLY A 420 12.10 28.31 16.35
C GLY A 420 11.72 29.60 15.61
N HIS A 421 12.54 30.12 14.70
CA HIS A 421 12.19 31.31 13.92
C HIS A 421 11.30 30.94 12.73
N ALA A 422 10.02 31.29 12.80
CA ALA A 422 9.12 31.20 11.65
C ALA A 422 9.41 32.35 10.68
N GLY A 423 10.02 32.08 9.52
CA GLY A 423 10.06 33.03 8.41
C GLY A 423 8.67 33.41 7.91
N GLU A 424 8.54 34.60 7.30
CA GLU A 424 7.27 35.28 6.91
C GLU A 424 6.35 34.49 5.95
N SER A 425 6.73 33.30 5.50
CA SER A 425 5.92 32.42 4.63
C SER A 425 5.40 31.14 5.32
N GLY A 426 5.58 30.98 6.63
CA GLY A 426 4.84 30.02 7.45
C GLY A 426 5.25 28.54 7.34
N ILE A 427 6.30 28.20 6.60
CA ILE A 427 6.97 26.89 6.63
C ILE A 427 8.47 27.13 6.48
N ASP A 428 9.25 26.91 7.54
CA ASP A 428 10.72 26.99 7.49
C ASP A 428 11.33 25.59 7.67
N TYR A 429 12.38 25.31 6.90
CA TYR A 429 13.06 24.01 6.89
C TYR A 429 14.19 24.05 7.91
N ALA A 430 14.40 22.97 8.66
CA ALA A 430 15.62 22.81 9.44
C ALA A 430 16.81 22.79 8.45
N ARG A 431 17.76 23.73 8.60
CA ARG A 431 18.88 23.85 7.66
C ARG A 431 20.04 22.97 8.12
N ASN A 432 20.61 22.20 7.19
CA ASN A 432 21.90 21.57 7.40
C ASN A 432 23.00 22.63 7.26
N VAL A 433 23.97 22.60 8.16
CA VAL A 433 25.17 23.45 8.06
C VAL A 433 26.36 22.56 7.77
N PHE A 434 26.98 22.79 6.61
CA PHE A 434 28.17 22.07 6.18
C PHE A 434 29.39 22.98 6.20
N GLU A 435 30.49 22.47 6.74
CA GLU A 435 31.81 23.07 6.64
C GLU A 435 32.58 22.35 5.52
N VAL A 436 32.81 23.07 4.42
CA VAL A 436 33.51 22.56 3.23
C VAL A 436 34.86 23.26 3.12
N GLN A 437 35.95 22.52 3.25
CA GLN A 437 37.30 23.04 3.05
C GLN A 437 37.77 22.76 1.63
N ILE A 438 38.09 23.81 0.88
CA ILE A 438 38.57 23.72 -0.50
C ILE A 438 39.97 24.34 -0.56
N ASN A 439 40.91 23.64 -1.22
CA ASN A 439 42.22 24.22 -1.49
C ASN A 439 42.12 25.23 -2.64
N PRO A 440 42.39 26.53 -2.42
CA PRO A 440 42.25 27.56 -3.45
C PRO A 440 43.27 27.44 -4.59
N GLU A 441 44.34 26.65 -4.43
CA GLU A 441 45.36 26.46 -5.48
C GLU A 441 45.07 25.28 -6.42
N THR A 442 44.35 24.25 -5.96
CA THR A 442 44.08 23.02 -6.71
C THR A 442 42.60 22.77 -7.02
N ASN A 443 41.70 23.57 -6.44
CA ASN A 443 40.25 23.35 -6.44
C ASN A 443 39.89 21.91 -6.05
N GLU A 444 40.59 21.37 -5.07
CA GLU A 444 40.31 20.04 -4.50
C GLU A 444 39.58 20.19 -3.17
N ILE A 445 38.57 19.36 -2.96
CA ILE A 445 37.85 19.28 -1.69
C ILE A 445 38.74 18.54 -0.67
N MET A 446 39.13 19.24 0.39
CA MET A 446 40.03 18.71 1.42
C MET A 446 39.26 18.02 2.56
N SER A 447 38.10 18.55 2.94
CA SER A 447 37.23 17.93 3.95
C SER A 447 35.82 18.49 3.88
N ILE A 448 34.83 17.66 4.18
CA ILE A 448 33.45 18.07 4.40
C ILE A 448 33.00 17.55 5.76
N LYS A 449 32.43 18.42 6.58
CA LYS A 449 31.84 18.05 7.87
C LYS A 449 30.44 18.63 7.99
N ASN A 450 29.54 17.88 8.59
CA ASN A 450 28.24 18.40 8.99
C ASN A 450 28.33 18.95 10.41
N THR A 451 28.09 20.24 10.57
CA THR A 451 28.16 20.96 11.85
C THR A 451 26.78 21.06 12.52
N THR A 452 25.70 21.00 11.74
CA THR A 452 24.33 21.02 12.25
C THR A 452 23.44 20.18 11.37
N PHE A 453 22.88 19.12 11.95
CA PHE A 453 21.98 18.20 11.27
C PHE A 453 20.54 18.70 11.38
N GLY A 454 20.06 19.32 10.31
CA GLY A 454 18.68 19.78 10.14
C GLY A 454 17.78 18.77 9.43
N ASP A 455 18.08 17.48 9.56
CA ASP A 455 17.34 16.39 8.92
C ASP A 455 16.58 15.57 9.96
N THR A 456 15.55 14.84 9.51
CA THR A 456 14.83 13.90 10.39
C THR A 456 15.77 12.77 10.81
N PRO A 457 16.05 12.61 12.12
CA PRO A 457 16.93 11.56 12.60
C PRO A 457 16.46 10.17 12.16
N GLY A 458 17.38 9.33 11.70
CA GLY A 458 17.13 7.96 11.23
C GLY A 458 16.77 7.82 9.75
N ILE A 459 16.51 8.93 9.04
CA ILE A 459 16.24 8.93 7.58
C ILE A 459 17.45 9.50 6.82
N GLY A 460 17.90 10.70 7.18
CA GLY A 460 18.99 11.40 6.50
C GLY A 460 20.40 11.00 6.94
N ASP A 461 20.55 10.32 8.07
CA ASP A 461 21.84 10.08 8.75
C ASP A 461 22.88 9.39 7.83
N LYS A 462 22.42 8.52 6.93
CA LYS A 462 23.30 7.83 5.98
C LYS A 462 23.89 8.78 4.94
N GLY A 463 23.15 9.83 4.59
CA GLY A 463 23.56 10.88 3.64
C GLY A 463 24.53 11.91 4.23
N VAL A 464 24.85 11.84 5.54
CA VAL A 464 25.84 12.69 6.22
C VAL A 464 26.86 11.88 7.02
N SER A 465 26.88 10.55 6.85
CA SER A 465 27.84 9.69 7.53
C SER A 465 29.28 10.04 7.13
N GLU A 466 30.22 9.93 8.07
CA GLU A 466 31.64 10.24 7.80
C GLU A 466 32.18 9.47 6.59
N ALA A 467 31.82 8.18 6.49
CA ALA A 467 32.18 7.33 5.36
C ALA A 467 31.62 7.79 4.00
N TYR A 468 30.49 8.51 3.99
CA TYR A 468 29.91 9.09 2.78
C TYR A 468 30.51 10.47 2.47
N LEU A 469 30.79 11.30 3.48
CA LEU A 469 31.43 12.59 3.26
C LEU A 469 32.88 12.44 2.79
N GLU A 470 33.57 11.37 3.21
CA GLU A 470 34.92 11.03 2.73
C GLU A 470 34.98 10.69 1.23
N THR A 471 33.88 10.26 0.60
CA THR A 471 33.90 9.94 -0.84
C THR A 471 34.05 11.17 -1.73
N PHE A 472 33.81 12.36 -1.18
CA PHE A 472 33.95 13.63 -1.89
C PHE A 472 35.34 14.26 -1.74
N VAL A 473 36.17 13.75 -0.82
CA VAL A 473 37.52 14.27 -0.56
C VAL A 473 38.45 13.87 -1.71
N GLY A 474 39.12 14.86 -2.32
CA GLY A 474 40.04 14.65 -3.44
C GLY A 474 39.41 14.71 -4.85
N LEU A 475 38.11 15.02 -4.98
CA LEU A 475 37.47 15.25 -6.27
C LEU A 475 37.73 16.68 -6.79
N ASN A 476 37.84 16.84 -8.12
CA ASN A 476 38.11 18.13 -8.77
C ASN A 476 36.84 18.75 -9.38
N THR A 477 36.66 20.05 -9.11
CA THR A 477 35.42 20.88 -9.17
C THR A 477 34.57 20.98 -10.44
N THR A 478 34.79 20.21 -11.50
CA THR A 478 34.06 20.46 -12.77
C THR A 478 32.82 19.58 -12.99
N ASP A 479 32.61 18.48 -12.25
CA ASP A 479 31.44 17.60 -12.44
C ASP A 479 31.15 16.67 -11.21
N VAL A 480 31.01 17.25 -10.02
CA VAL A 480 30.75 16.51 -8.75
C VAL A 480 29.46 15.66 -8.82
N THR A 481 28.51 16.01 -9.68
CA THR A 481 27.22 15.32 -9.86
C THR A 481 27.29 14.01 -10.63
N GLN A 482 28.42 13.71 -11.30
CA GLN A 482 28.59 12.51 -12.13
C GLN A 482 29.44 11.41 -11.48
N GLU A 483 30.19 11.73 -10.42
CA GLU A 483 31.17 10.81 -9.84
C GLU A 483 30.73 10.14 -8.52
N VAL A 484 29.76 10.72 -7.79
CA VAL A 484 29.29 10.17 -6.51
C VAL A 484 27.79 9.90 -6.54
N ASP A 485 27.42 8.62 -6.37
CA ASP A 485 26.03 8.19 -6.29
C ASP A 485 25.34 8.73 -5.02
N THR A 486 24.05 9.02 -5.14
CA THR A 486 23.21 9.37 -3.98
C THR A 486 22.96 8.14 -3.09
N VAL A 487 22.87 8.36 -1.78
CA VAL A 487 22.64 7.26 -0.84
C VAL A 487 21.19 6.80 -0.93
N THR A 488 20.98 5.50 -1.17
CA THR A 488 19.64 4.90 -1.20
C THR A 488 18.96 5.12 0.15
N SER A 489 17.72 5.64 0.12
CA SER A 489 16.91 6.01 1.30
C SER A 489 17.33 7.29 2.02
N ALA A 490 18.35 8.01 1.55
CA ALA A 490 18.75 9.34 2.04
C ALA A 490 19.00 10.33 0.88
N THR A 491 18.25 10.17 -0.22
CA THR A 491 18.48 10.88 -1.48
C THR A 491 18.43 12.41 -1.33
N TRP A 492 17.48 12.94 -0.54
CA TRP A 492 17.37 14.38 -0.31
C TRP A 492 18.58 14.94 0.45
N THR A 493 19.01 14.23 1.48
CA THR A 493 20.18 14.60 2.28
C THR A 493 21.45 14.55 1.44
N SER A 494 21.63 13.49 0.65
CA SER A 494 22.74 13.36 -0.30
C SER A 494 22.74 14.47 -1.35
N GLU A 495 21.58 14.81 -1.93
CA GLU A 495 21.47 15.93 -2.87
C GLU A 495 21.75 17.29 -2.20
N SER A 496 21.40 17.46 -0.92
CA SER A 496 21.70 18.68 -0.15
C SER A 496 23.20 18.86 0.12
N VAL A 497 23.94 17.77 0.33
CA VAL A 497 25.41 17.78 0.45
C VAL A 497 26.04 18.20 -0.87
N VAL A 498 25.58 17.63 -1.99
CA VAL A 498 26.06 18.00 -3.33
C VAL A 498 25.77 19.47 -3.63
N ALA A 499 24.59 19.98 -3.26
CA ALA A 499 24.24 21.39 -3.40
C ALA A 499 25.14 22.31 -2.54
N ALA A 500 25.49 21.89 -1.32
CA ALA A 500 26.39 22.64 -0.44
C ALA A 500 27.79 22.78 -1.06
N ILE A 501 28.31 21.67 -1.59
CA ILE A 501 29.61 21.62 -2.27
C ILE A 501 29.60 22.53 -3.49
N GLN A 502 28.55 22.46 -4.33
CA GLN A 502 28.45 23.30 -5.52
C GLN A 502 28.40 24.79 -5.18
N ALA A 503 27.71 25.17 -4.10
CA ALA A 503 27.68 26.55 -3.63
C ALA A 503 29.04 27.03 -3.11
N ALA A 504 29.78 26.18 -2.39
CA ALA A 504 31.14 26.48 -1.95
C ALA A 504 32.09 26.64 -3.15
N ILE A 505 31.98 25.78 -4.17
CA ILE A 505 32.79 25.86 -5.40
C ILE A 505 32.50 27.14 -6.18
N ASN A 506 31.22 27.50 -6.32
CA ASN A 506 30.84 28.74 -7.00
C ASN A 506 31.41 29.97 -6.26
N ALA A 507 31.43 29.95 -4.93
CA ALA A 507 32.02 31.01 -4.09
C ALA A 507 33.57 31.05 -4.09
N VAL A 508 34.24 30.01 -4.61
CA VAL A 508 35.70 30.03 -4.87
C VAL A 508 35.99 30.68 -6.24
N ASN A 509 35.08 30.54 -7.19
CA ASN A 509 35.23 31.00 -8.58
C ASN A 509 34.70 32.43 -8.82
N GLU A 510 33.94 33.00 -7.88
CA GLU A 510 33.59 34.44 -7.81
C GLU A 510 34.67 35.25 -7.08
#